data_AF-A0A1F2RNM7-F1
#
_entry.id   AF-A0A1F2RNM7-F1
#
_cell.length_a   1.000
_cell.length_b   1.000
_cell.length_c   1.000
_cell.angle_alpha   90.00
_cell.angle_beta   90.00
_cell.angle_gamma   90.00
#
_symmetry.space_group_name_H-M   'P 1'
#
loop_
_entity.id
_entity.type
_entity.pdbx_description
1 polymer ?
#
loop_
_entity_poly.entity_id
_entity_poly.type
_entity_poly.pdbx_seq_one_letter_code
_entity_poly.pdbx_strand_id
1 'polypeptide(L)' 'MRLIEARYEKGILKPTEPLALRSGESVNLIVVRRADPSRWDIHRLAMSGNAEDLTLAEQGIEDWAAKLEEEDQR' A
#
# COMPACT_ATOMS: atom_id res chain seq x y z
N MET A 1 18.31 18.86 -7.39
CA MET A 1 16.89 18.52 -7.16
C MET A 1 16.66 18.50 -5.67
N ARG A 2 15.72 19.31 -5.14
CA ARG A 2 15.41 19.38 -3.70
C ARG A 2 14.07 18.68 -3.46
N LEU A 3 14.02 17.75 -2.52
CA LEU A 3 12.74 17.20 -2.02
C LEU A 3 12.13 18.19 -1.04
N ILE A 4 10.85 18.45 -1.20
CA ILE A 4 10.08 19.31 -0.31
C ILE A 4 8.85 18.52 0.11
N GLU A 5 8.62 18.48 1.41
CA GLU A 5 7.44 17.80 1.95
C GLU A 5 6.19 18.62 1.67
N ALA A 6 5.09 17.93 1.35
CA ALA A 6 3.82 18.57 1.12
C ALA A 6 2.69 17.75 1.73
N ARG A 7 1.71 18.44 2.32
CA ARG A 7 0.45 17.86 2.75
C ARG A 7 -0.55 17.91 1.61
N TYR A 8 -1.21 16.79 1.34
CA TYR A 8 -2.31 16.74 0.40
C TYR A 8 -3.62 17.00 1.13
N GLU A 9 -4.30 18.10 0.80
CA GLU A 9 -5.54 18.50 1.44
C GLU A 9 -6.55 18.92 0.36
N LYS A 10 -7.66 18.19 0.27
CA LYS A 10 -8.80 18.49 -0.63
C LYS A 10 -8.38 18.72 -2.10
N GLY A 11 -7.48 17.90 -2.63
CA GLY A 11 -7.01 18.07 -4.02
C GLY A 11 -5.76 18.92 -4.19
N ILE A 12 -5.29 19.60 -3.14
CA ILE A 12 -4.19 20.58 -3.23
C ILE A 12 -2.96 20.06 -2.49
N LEU A 13 -1.79 20.12 -3.14
CA LEU A 13 -0.49 19.90 -2.50
C LEU A 13 -0.02 21.19 -1.83
N LYS A 14 0.03 21.19 -0.50
CA LYS A 14 0.51 22.31 0.33
C LYS A 14 1.92 22.02 0.82
N PRO A 15 2.97 22.69 0.30
CA PRO A 15 4.33 22.47 0.78
C PRO A 15 4.46 22.89 2.25
N THR A 16 5.29 22.19 3.01
CA THR A 16 5.54 22.49 4.43
C THR A 16 6.40 23.74 4.62
N GLU A 17 7.09 24.18 3.57
CA GLU A 17 7.92 25.36 3.53
C GLU A 17 7.64 26.18 2.25
N PRO A 18 7.89 27.51 2.25
CA PRO A 18 7.70 28.34 1.07
C PRO A 18 8.59 27.89 -0.10
N LEU A 19 7.99 27.81 -1.29
CA LEU A 19 8.73 27.56 -2.53
C LEU A 19 9.21 28.89 -3.10
N ALA A 20 10.47 28.93 -3.57
CA ALA A 20 11.03 30.09 -4.27
C ALA A 20 10.54 30.16 -5.73
N LEU A 21 9.22 30.09 -5.94
CA LEU A 21 8.57 30.16 -7.24
C LEU A 21 7.92 31.52 -7.46
N ARG A 22 7.81 31.94 -8.72
CA ARG A 22 7.09 33.15 -9.11
C ARG A 22 5.60 32.85 -9.26
N SER A 23 4.77 33.88 -9.07
CA SER A 23 3.33 33.76 -9.31
C SER A 23 3.07 33.38 -10.78
N GLY A 24 2.30 32.31 -11.00
CA GLY A 24 1.97 31.80 -12.34
C GLY A 24 3.05 30.92 -13.00
N GLU A 25 4.14 30.62 -12.31
CA GLU A 25 5.19 29.74 -12.83
C GLU A 25 4.71 28.28 -12.94
N SER A 26 4.88 27.67 -14.12
CA SER A 26 4.58 26.25 -14.36
C SER A 26 5.76 25.38 -13.96
N VAL A 27 5.50 24.31 -13.19
CA VAL A 27 6.54 23.40 -12.69
C VAL A 27 6.16 21.93 -12.95
N ASN A 28 7.17 21.07 -13.10
CA ASN A 28 6.98 19.62 -13.12
C ASN A 28 6.96 19.09 -11.69
N LEU A 29 6.03 18.17 -11.39
CA LEU A 29 5.84 17.58 -10.07
C LEU A 29 6.22 16.10 -10.09
N ILE A 30 7.04 15.67 -9.12
CA ILE A 30 7.33 14.27 -8.84
C ILE A 30 6.75 13.96 -7.45
N VAL A 31 5.76 13.06 -7.39
CA VAL A 31 5.12 12.68 -6.14
C VAL A 31 5.77 11.42 -5.59
N VAL A 32 6.50 11.56 -4.49
CA VAL A 32 7.05 10.43 -3.74
C VAL A 32 6.12 10.13 -2.57
N ARG A 33 5.30 9.07 -2.70
CA ARG A 33 4.47 8.61 -1.58
C ARG A 33 5.37 7.95 -0.54
N ARG A 34 5.28 8.38 0.72
CA ARG A 34 5.98 7.70 1.81
C ARG A 34 5.46 6.27 1.90
N ALA A 35 6.37 5.32 2.11
CA ALA A 35 5.98 3.96 2.44
C ALA A 35 5.11 3.99 3.70
N ASP A 36 3.98 3.29 3.65
CA ASP A 36 3.14 3.10 4.82
C ASP A 36 3.89 2.18 5.80
N PRO A 37 4.33 2.66 6.98
CA PRO A 37 5.07 1.84 7.93
C PRO A 37 4.22 0.69 8.47
N SER A 38 2.89 0.85 8.46
CA SER A 38 1.93 -0.15 8.90
C SER A 38 1.46 -1.03 7.75
N ARG A 39 2.12 -0.99 6.58
CA ARG A 39 1.79 -1.86 5.42
C ARG A 39 1.68 -3.33 5.81
N TRP A 40 2.54 -3.79 6.72
CA TRP A 40 2.61 -5.16 7.21
C TRP A 40 1.98 -5.35 8.60
N ASP A 41 1.16 -4.41 9.06
CA ASP A 41 0.39 -4.58 10.29
C ASP A 41 -0.63 -5.72 10.08
N ILE A 42 -0.36 -6.86 10.72
CA ILE A 42 -1.15 -8.09 10.58
C ILE A 42 -2.59 -7.86 11.05
N HIS A 43 -2.80 -7.07 12.10
CA HIS A 43 -4.14 -6.76 12.59
C HIS A 43 -4.91 -5.93 11.57
N ARG A 44 -4.26 -4.93 10.97
CA ARG A 44 -4.88 -4.13 9.91
C ARG A 44 -5.16 -4.95 8.65
N LEU A 45 -4.24 -5.83 8.27
CA LEU A 45 -4.39 -6.72 7.11
C LEU A 45 -5.52 -7.73 7.31
N ALA A 46 -5.66 -8.30 8.51
CA ALA A 46 -6.77 -9.19 8.85
C ALA A 46 -8.13 -8.50 8.72
N MET A 47 -8.21 -7.21 9.03
CA MET A 47 -9.44 -6.40 8.87
C MET A 47 -9.71 -5.98 7.42
N SER A 48 -8.72 -6.15 6.52
CA SER A 48 -8.80 -5.75 5.12
C SER A 48 -9.23 -6.89 4.20
N GLY A 49 -9.21 -8.14 4.69
CA GLY A 49 -9.62 -9.30 3.91
C GLY A 49 -11.10 -9.21 3.57
N ASN A 50 -11.43 -9.34 2.28
CA ASN A 50 -12.81 -9.46 1.86
C ASN A 50 -13.29 -10.93 2.05
N ALA A 51 -14.60 -11.17 2.04
CA ALA A 51 -15.14 -12.52 2.26
C ALA A 51 -14.72 -13.54 1.19
N GLU A 52 -14.44 -13.07 -0.02
CA GLU A 52 -13.96 -13.90 -1.13
C GLU A 52 -12.51 -14.34 -0.90
N ASP A 53 -11.65 -13.45 -0.37
CA ASP A 53 -10.26 -13.75 -0.01
C ASP A 53 -10.19 -14.81 1.09
N LEU A 54 -11.11 -14.76 2.06
CA LEU A 54 -11.21 -15.77 3.11
C LEU A 54 -11.56 -17.14 2.52
N THR A 55 -12.59 -17.18 1.67
CA THR A 55 -13.07 -18.42 1.04
C THR A 55 -11.97 -19.04 0.17
N LEU A 56 -11.24 -18.21 -0.58
CA LEU A 56 -10.13 -18.65 -1.40
C LEU A 56 -8.95 -19.18 -0.57
N ALA A 57 -8.66 -18.55 0.57
CA ALA A 57 -7.62 -18.99 1.48
C ALA A 57 -7.96 -20.34 2.13
N GLU A 58 -9.20 -20.52 2.58
CA GLU A 58 -9.69 -21.78 3.15
C GLU A 58 -9.58 -22.93 2.14
N GLN A 59 -10.05 -22.71 0.91
CA GLN A 59 -9.96 -23.69 -0.16
C GLN A 59 -8.51 -24.03 -0.53
N GLY A 60 -7.63 -23.02 -0.60
CA GLY A 60 -6.21 -23.23 -0.86
C GLY A 60 -5.50 -24.04 0.23
N ILE A 61 -5.89 -23.85 1.50
CA ILE A 61 -5.34 -24.62 2.64
C ILE A 61 -5.75 -26.09 2.53
N GLU A 62 -7.01 -26.39 2.20
CA GLU A 62 -7.51 -27.75 2.02
C GLU A 62 -6.78 -28.47 0.87
N ASP A 63 -6.66 -27.80 -0.28
CA ASP A 63 -5.96 -28.33 -1.45
C ASP A 63 -4.48 -28.63 -1.14
N TRP A 64 -3.82 -27.76 -0.38
CA TRP A 64 -2.44 -27.95 0.03
C TRP A 64 -2.27 -29.11 1.02
N ALA A 65 -3.17 -29.22 1.99
CA ALA A 65 -3.15 -30.32 2.96
C ALA A 65 -3.30 -31.67 2.25
N ALA A 66 -4.27 -31.79 1.34
CA ALA A 66 -4.49 -33.01 0.56
C ALA A 66 -3.26 -33.41 -0.27
N LYS A 67 -2.60 -32.43 -0.90
CA LYS A 67 -1.42 -32.67 -1.72
C LYS A 67 -0.18 -33.05 -0.90
N LEU A 68 -0.03 -32.46 0.29
CA LEU A 68 1.04 -32.85 1.21
C LEU A 68 0.85 -34.28 1.71
N GLU A 69 -0.39 -34.66 2.02
CA GLU A 69 -0.71 -36.02 2.45
C GLU A 69 -0.47 -37.05 1.34
N GLU A 70 -0.76 -36.72 0.08
CA GLU A 70 -0.39 -37.55 -1.07
C GLU A 70 1.13 -37.78 -1.17
N GLU A 71 1.93 -36.71 -1.01
CA GLU A 71 3.39 -36.80 -1.11
C GLU A 71 4.02 -37.52 0.09
N ASP A 72 3.46 -37.40 1.30
CA ASP A 72 3.94 -38.15 2.49
C ASP A 72 3.68 -39.66 2.40
N GLN A 73 2.68 -40.08 1.62
CA GLN A 73 2.33 -41.50 1.41
C GLN A 73 3.09 -42.15 0.25
N ARG A 74 4.03 -41.43 -0.36
CA ARG A 74 4.76 -41.82 -1.58
C ARG A 74 6.18 -42.30 -1.30
#